data_AF-A0A0G1QXE2-F1
#
_entry.id   AF-A0A0G1QXE2-F1
#
_cell.length_a   1.000
_cell.length_b   1.000
_cell.length_c   1.000
_cell.angle_alpha   90.00
_cell.angle_beta   90.00
_cell.angle_gamma   90.00
#
_symmetry.space_group_name_H-M   'P 1'
#
loop_
_entity.id
_entity.type
_entity.pdbx_description
1 polymer ?
#
loop_
_entity_poly.entity_id
_entity_poly.type
_entity_poly.pdbx_seq_one_letter_code
_entity_poly.pdbx_strand_id
1 'polypeptide(L)'
;IGTATPDSIKLDVEDDIEIGTGTTGCVRDADNTTLVGSCVSDERLKKNITTLSADTLEKITRLRPVTFEWRNDEYSWLNGQSGVNYGLIAQEVEQVFPDMVNTDEKGFKRVSYDISLTMRLLEAVQELYTKLFALKDEMLALKNTVLAFADRFVSREIVATEKICIGATCMNEQQLIDLLASTGVVTYAQTMEQPIPSEPADSTATSSPASDGTSGAGDVATTTESVVEEPVASSTEPVVEEPVVEVVSEPAPEPAPEPTPTEPAGEPVAVTQ
;
A
#
# COMPACT_ATOMS: atom_id res chain seq x y z
N ILE A 1 25.85 -31.88 -6.23
CA ILE A 1 26.82 -30.90 -6.75
C ILE A 1 27.11 -31.30 -8.19
N GLY A 2 26.72 -30.45 -9.13
CA GLY A 2 25.51 -30.70 -9.92
C GLY A 2 25.70 -31.13 -11.36
N THR A 3 26.86 -30.97 -12.00
CA THR A 3 26.99 -31.36 -13.41
C THR A 3 28.30 -32.11 -13.67
N ALA A 4 28.33 -32.92 -14.73
CA ALA A 4 29.55 -33.58 -15.21
C ALA A 4 30.50 -32.60 -15.95
N THR A 5 30.00 -31.42 -16.32
CA THR A 5 30.71 -30.37 -17.06
C THR A 5 30.26 -29.00 -16.53
N PRO A 6 30.87 -28.48 -15.45
CA PRO A 6 30.55 -27.14 -14.98
C PRO A 6 31.10 -26.12 -15.99
N ASP A 7 30.18 -25.45 -16.68
CA ASP A 7 30.50 -24.61 -17.85
C ASP A 7 31.20 -23.29 -17.47
N SER A 8 31.17 -22.89 -16.18
CA SER A 8 32.00 -21.82 -15.60
C SER A 8 31.77 -21.57 -14.09
N ILE A 9 30.63 -22.02 -13.55
CA ILE A 9 30.22 -21.74 -12.16
C ILE A 9 30.88 -22.76 -11.25
N LYS A 10 31.63 -22.28 -10.25
CA LYS A 10 32.41 -23.14 -9.34
C LYS A 10 31.55 -24.09 -8.50
N LEU A 11 30.30 -23.70 -8.24
CA LEU A 11 29.33 -24.52 -7.50
C LEU A 11 27.99 -24.46 -8.21
N ASP A 12 27.59 -25.59 -8.77
CA ASP A 12 26.27 -25.81 -9.36
C ASP A 12 25.57 -26.92 -8.57
N VAL A 13 24.29 -26.75 -8.25
CA VAL A 13 23.49 -27.70 -7.47
C VAL A 13 22.15 -27.89 -8.19
N GLU A 14 21.97 -29.09 -8.74
CA GLU A 14 20.74 -29.49 -9.47
C GLU A 14 19.54 -29.76 -8.56
N ASP A 15 19.75 -29.80 -7.24
CA ASP A 15 18.75 -30.19 -6.25
C ASP A 15 18.80 -29.20 -5.06
N ASP A 16 18.03 -29.47 -4.02
CA ASP A 16 17.83 -28.56 -2.90
C ASP A 16 19.12 -28.32 -2.09
N ILE A 17 19.28 -27.07 -1.64
CA ILE A 17 20.28 -26.67 -0.66
C ILE A 17 19.57 -26.40 0.66
N GLU A 18 19.70 -27.31 1.63
CA GLU A 18 19.26 -27.09 3.01
C GLU A 18 20.37 -26.43 3.83
N ILE A 19 20.05 -25.33 4.53
CA ILE A 19 21.04 -24.51 5.24
C ILE A 19 20.68 -24.40 6.72
N GLY A 20 21.58 -24.88 7.57
CA GLY A 20 21.49 -24.76 9.02
C GLY A 20 20.70 -25.88 9.70
N THR A 21 20.16 -25.62 10.89
CA THR A 21 19.37 -26.59 11.68
C THR A 21 18.14 -25.89 12.26
N GLY A 22 16.97 -26.54 12.16
CA GLY A 22 15.70 -25.96 12.58
C GLY A 22 15.36 -24.68 11.79
N THR A 23 15.06 -23.58 12.50
CA THR A 23 14.73 -22.27 11.90
C THR A 23 15.94 -21.34 11.71
N THR A 24 17.15 -21.86 11.93
CA THR A 24 18.40 -21.08 11.88
C THR A 24 19.26 -21.50 10.70
N GLY A 25 19.91 -20.55 10.02
CA GLY A 25 20.78 -20.83 8.88
C GLY A 25 20.72 -19.72 7.84
N CYS A 26 21.88 -19.30 7.34
CA CYS A 26 21.94 -18.28 6.29
C CYS A 26 23.21 -18.40 5.43
N VAL A 27 23.12 -17.89 4.21
CA VAL A 27 24.26 -17.70 3.30
C VAL A 27 24.80 -16.30 3.50
N ARG A 28 26.13 -16.19 3.60
CA ARG A 28 26.83 -14.90 3.65
C ARG A 28 27.87 -14.82 2.54
N ASP A 29 28.17 -13.60 2.11
CA ASP A 29 29.32 -13.36 1.24
C ASP A 29 30.65 -13.40 2.04
N ALA A 30 31.76 -13.14 1.35
CA ALA A 30 33.09 -13.12 1.95
C ALA A 30 33.27 -12.01 3.01
N ASP A 31 32.47 -10.94 2.95
CA ASP A 31 32.47 -9.82 3.88
C ASP A 31 31.49 -10.04 5.05
N ASN A 32 30.90 -11.25 5.14
CA ASN A 32 29.96 -11.67 6.17
C ASN A 32 28.60 -10.96 6.07
N THR A 33 28.27 -10.38 4.91
CA THR A 33 26.97 -9.80 4.57
C THR A 33 25.97 -10.92 4.29
N THR A 34 24.77 -10.84 4.88
CA THR A 34 23.71 -11.82 4.66
C THR A 34 23.13 -11.73 3.26
N LEU A 35 23.13 -12.86 2.53
CA LEU A 35 22.52 -12.98 1.21
C LEU A 35 21.09 -13.55 1.30
N VAL A 36 20.91 -14.65 2.05
CA VAL A 36 19.60 -15.32 2.22
C VAL A 36 19.56 -16.11 3.52
N GLY A 37 18.37 -16.30 4.09
CA GLY A 37 18.12 -17.12 5.27
C GLY A 37 17.97 -16.32 6.58
N SER A 38 17.97 -17.06 7.70
CA SER A 38 17.81 -16.54 9.06
C SER A 38 19.18 -16.41 9.75
N CYS A 39 19.75 -15.21 9.70
CA CYS A 39 20.99 -14.86 10.40
C CYS A 39 20.70 -14.17 11.74
N VAL A 40 21.64 -14.29 12.70
CA VAL A 40 21.62 -13.54 13.95
C VAL A 40 21.62 -12.02 13.70
N SER A 41 20.69 -11.28 14.34
CA SER A 41 20.47 -9.83 14.11
C SER A 41 20.09 -9.08 15.39
N ASP A 42 20.35 -9.66 16.56
CA ASP A 42 20.03 -9.12 17.89
C ASP A 42 20.73 -7.77 18.14
N GLU A 43 20.02 -6.81 18.75
CA GLU A 43 20.55 -5.48 19.06
C GLU A 43 21.82 -5.55 19.93
N ARG A 44 21.91 -6.51 20.85
CA ARG A 44 23.08 -6.69 21.74
C ARG A 44 24.36 -7.06 20.98
N LEU A 45 24.22 -7.54 19.76
CA LEU A 45 25.32 -7.93 18.88
C LEU A 45 25.67 -6.84 17.85
N LYS A 46 25.02 -5.68 17.94
CA LYS A 46 25.23 -4.52 17.07
C LYS A 46 25.76 -3.33 17.87
N LYS A 47 26.55 -2.48 17.22
CA LYS A 47 27.06 -1.22 17.77
C LYS A 47 27.00 -0.14 16.71
N ASN A 48 26.99 1.13 17.12
CA ASN A 48 26.91 2.29 16.21
C ASN A 48 25.71 2.21 15.26
N ILE A 49 24.54 1.84 15.80
CA ILE A 49 23.30 1.70 15.02
C ILE A 49 22.82 3.09 14.60
N THR A 50 22.75 3.32 13.30
CA THR A 50 22.20 4.55 12.71
C THR A 50 21.12 4.18 11.70
N THR A 51 20.04 4.96 11.68
CA THR A 51 19.00 4.84 10.65
C THR A 51 19.58 5.18 9.27
N LEU A 52 19.01 4.58 8.22
CA LEU A 52 19.31 4.98 6.85
C LEU A 52 18.90 6.44 6.62
N SER A 53 19.55 7.08 5.65
CA SER A 53 19.33 8.50 5.38
C SER A 53 17.94 8.75 4.78
N ALA A 54 17.29 9.83 5.18
CA ALA A 54 15.97 10.26 4.71
C ALA A 54 15.95 10.82 3.26
N ASP A 55 17.04 10.64 2.51
CA ASP A 55 17.14 10.92 1.08
C ASP A 55 17.18 9.64 0.23
N THR A 56 16.85 8.49 0.83
CA THR A 56 16.94 7.18 0.18
C THR A 56 15.91 7.05 -0.93
N LEU A 57 14.67 7.54 -0.75
CA LEU A 57 13.66 7.52 -1.80
C LEU A 57 14.11 8.34 -3.02
N GLU A 58 14.66 9.52 -2.79
CA GLU A 58 15.12 10.39 -3.89
C GLU A 58 16.27 9.75 -4.67
N LYS A 59 17.19 9.05 -3.99
CA LYS A 59 18.28 8.32 -4.65
C LYS A 59 17.76 7.13 -5.45
N ILE A 60 16.84 6.35 -4.88
CA ILE A 60 16.26 5.18 -5.56
C ILE A 60 15.46 5.59 -6.80
N THR A 61 14.71 6.70 -6.77
CA THR A 61 13.92 7.14 -7.93
C THR A 61 14.76 7.63 -9.10
N ARG A 62 16.05 7.89 -8.90
CA ARG A 62 17.02 8.22 -9.97
C ARG A 62 17.59 6.97 -10.66
N LEU A 63 17.44 5.80 -10.06
CA LEU A 63 17.89 4.55 -10.66
C LEU A 63 16.92 4.12 -11.76
N ARG A 64 17.47 3.61 -12.86
CA ARG A 64 16.69 3.08 -13.96
C ARG A 64 16.78 1.55 -13.97
N PRO A 65 15.69 0.83 -13.66
CA PRO A 65 15.59 -0.58 -13.97
C PRO A 65 15.69 -0.77 -15.49
N VAL A 66 16.52 -1.70 -15.93
CA VAL A 66 16.76 -1.99 -17.35
C VAL A 66 16.61 -3.47 -17.65
N THR A 67 16.33 -3.76 -18.91
CA THR A 67 16.56 -5.08 -19.48
C THR A 67 17.86 -5.07 -20.27
N PHE A 68 18.55 -6.21 -20.30
CA PHE A 68 19.81 -6.34 -21.03
C PHE A 68 20.08 -7.81 -21.42
N GLU A 69 20.96 -8.00 -22.38
CA GLU A 69 21.53 -9.30 -22.72
C GLU A 69 23.03 -9.27 -22.42
N TRP A 70 23.57 -10.38 -21.89
CA TRP A 70 24.99 -10.49 -21.65
C TRP A 70 25.75 -10.71 -22.97
N ARG A 71 26.87 -9.99 -23.14
CA ARG A 71 27.78 -10.13 -24.29
C ARG A 71 28.68 -11.36 -24.11
N ASN A 72 28.08 -12.53 -23.96
CA ASN A 72 28.78 -13.80 -23.71
C ASN A 72 29.69 -14.21 -24.88
N ASP A 73 29.35 -13.79 -26.09
CA ASP A 73 30.13 -13.97 -27.32
C ASP A 73 31.44 -13.17 -27.34
N GLU A 74 31.44 -12.02 -26.68
CA GLU A 74 32.62 -11.15 -26.56
C GLU A 74 33.41 -11.38 -25.25
N TYR A 75 32.72 -11.80 -24.19
CA TYR A 75 33.29 -12.03 -22.86
C TYR A 75 32.96 -13.44 -22.37
N SER A 76 33.61 -14.45 -22.95
CA SER A 76 33.35 -15.87 -22.65
C SER A 76 33.56 -16.28 -21.19
N TRP A 77 34.36 -15.54 -20.43
CA TRP A 77 34.58 -15.78 -19.00
C TRP A 77 33.41 -15.33 -18.11
N LEU A 78 32.49 -14.52 -18.63
CA LEU A 78 31.39 -13.93 -17.86
C LEU A 78 30.32 -14.96 -17.50
N ASN A 79 30.06 -15.90 -18.44
CA ASN A 79 28.98 -16.88 -18.37
C ASN A 79 27.68 -16.31 -17.82
N GLY A 80 27.26 -15.17 -18.37
CA GLY A 80 26.00 -14.55 -18.01
C GLY A 80 24.83 -15.40 -18.49
N GLN A 81 23.71 -15.33 -17.78
CA GLN A 81 22.49 -16.02 -18.19
C GLN A 81 22.07 -15.60 -19.61
N SER A 82 21.87 -16.58 -20.50
CA SER A 82 21.43 -16.33 -21.87
C SER A 82 20.04 -15.68 -21.95
N GLY A 83 19.85 -14.82 -22.96
CA GLY A 83 18.58 -14.12 -23.20
C GLY A 83 18.44 -12.81 -22.43
N VAL A 84 17.21 -12.31 -22.38
CA VAL A 84 16.88 -11.03 -21.72
C VAL A 84 16.87 -11.20 -20.21
N ASN A 85 17.67 -10.37 -19.55
CA ASN A 85 17.81 -10.26 -18.10
C ASN A 85 17.30 -8.90 -17.61
N TYR A 86 17.13 -8.76 -16.29
CA TYR A 86 16.68 -7.54 -15.63
C TYR A 86 17.71 -7.10 -14.59
N GLY A 87 17.90 -5.80 -14.43
CA GLY A 87 18.78 -5.27 -13.40
C GLY A 87 19.01 -3.78 -13.48
N LEU A 88 20.15 -3.36 -12.95
CA LEU A 88 20.63 -1.98 -12.87
C LEU A 88 22.00 -1.87 -13.54
N ILE A 89 22.31 -0.67 -14.03
CA ILE A 89 23.63 -0.35 -14.57
C ILE A 89 24.52 0.13 -13.42
N ALA A 90 25.65 -0.56 -13.19
CA ALA A 90 26.54 -0.26 -12.06
C ALA A 90 27.03 1.19 -12.04
N GLN A 91 27.28 1.78 -13.21
CA GLN A 91 27.70 3.18 -13.34
C GLN A 91 26.61 4.19 -12.96
N GLU A 92 25.32 3.82 -13.11
CA GLU A 92 24.20 4.65 -12.64
C GLU A 92 24.04 4.50 -11.12
N VAL A 93 24.19 3.28 -10.60
CA VAL A 93 24.15 3.01 -9.16
C VAL A 93 25.27 3.76 -8.43
N GLU A 94 26.49 3.76 -8.96
CA GLU A 94 27.64 4.41 -8.34
C GLU A 94 27.43 5.92 -8.10
N GLN A 95 26.61 6.58 -8.93
CA GLN A 95 26.32 8.01 -8.79
C GLN A 95 25.43 8.33 -7.59
N VAL A 96 24.64 7.36 -7.09
CA VAL A 96 23.67 7.57 -6.01
C VAL A 96 23.97 6.74 -4.76
N PHE A 97 24.52 5.54 -4.92
CA PHE A 97 24.92 4.59 -3.87
C PHE A 97 26.30 4.01 -4.21
N PRO A 98 27.38 4.80 -4.12
CA PRO A 98 28.73 4.34 -4.45
C PRO A 98 29.20 3.16 -3.59
N ASP A 99 28.70 3.05 -2.37
CA ASP A 99 28.95 1.94 -1.44
C ASP A 99 28.36 0.60 -1.90
N MET A 100 27.44 0.60 -2.87
CA MET A 100 26.86 -0.61 -3.45
C MET A 100 27.58 -1.08 -4.71
N VAL A 101 28.66 -0.39 -5.12
CA VAL A 101 29.37 -0.69 -6.36
C VAL A 101 30.81 -1.07 -6.08
N ASN A 102 31.17 -2.29 -6.43
CA ASN A 102 32.53 -2.79 -6.34
C ASN A 102 33.15 -2.86 -7.73
N THR A 103 34.42 -2.46 -7.86
CA THR A 103 35.18 -2.53 -9.12
C THR A 103 36.25 -3.62 -8.98
N ASP A 104 36.27 -4.58 -9.91
CA ASP A 104 37.29 -5.63 -9.90
C ASP A 104 38.64 -5.18 -10.49
N GLU A 105 39.66 -6.04 -10.40
CA GLU A 105 41.02 -5.75 -10.87
C GLU A 105 41.10 -5.39 -12.36
N LYS A 106 40.09 -5.79 -13.16
CA LYS A 106 40.01 -5.50 -14.60
C LYS A 106 39.22 -4.22 -14.89
N GLY A 107 38.70 -3.55 -13.87
CA GLY A 107 37.91 -2.33 -14.00
C GLY A 107 36.41 -2.57 -14.22
N PHE A 108 35.91 -3.81 -14.15
CA PHE A 108 34.48 -4.08 -14.28
C PHE A 108 33.75 -3.83 -12.96
N LYS A 109 32.62 -3.11 -13.05
CA LYS A 109 31.80 -2.75 -11.90
C LYS A 109 30.70 -3.77 -11.65
N ARG A 110 30.41 -4.02 -10.38
CA ARG A 110 29.40 -4.97 -9.89
C ARG A 110 28.50 -4.27 -8.89
N VAL A 111 27.20 -4.53 -8.97
CA VAL A 111 26.20 -4.01 -8.03
C VAL A 111 25.95 -5.05 -6.95
N SER A 112 25.96 -4.62 -5.69
CA SER A 112 25.53 -5.39 -4.54
C SER A 112 23.99 -5.45 -4.47
N TYR A 113 23.41 -6.55 -4.97
CA TYR A 113 21.96 -6.83 -4.89
C TYR A 113 21.54 -7.52 -3.58
N ASP A 114 22.40 -7.52 -2.56
CA ASP A 114 22.17 -8.18 -1.27
C ASP A 114 21.16 -7.42 -0.36
N ILE A 115 21.18 -7.74 0.94
CA ILE A 115 20.35 -7.11 1.98
C ILE A 115 20.42 -5.57 1.95
N SER A 116 21.53 -4.98 1.49
CA SER A 116 21.73 -3.54 1.37
C SER A 116 20.70 -2.88 0.44
N LEU A 117 20.47 -3.45 -0.75
CA LEU A 117 19.46 -2.93 -1.68
C LEU A 117 18.05 -3.07 -1.07
N THR A 118 17.78 -4.22 -0.46
CA THR A 118 16.47 -4.52 0.16
C THR A 118 16.14 -3.55 1.30
N MET A 119 17.11 -3.24 2.18
CA MET A 119 16.90 -2.29 3.28
C MET A 119 16.71 -0.84 2.79
N ARG A 120 17.41 -0.45 1.71
CA ARG A 120 17.19 0.87 1.08
C ARG A 120 15.82 0.97 0.41
N LEU A 121 15.34 -0.10 -0.23
CA LEU A 121 13.98 -0.17 -0.77
C LEU A 121 12.94 -0.05 0.35
N LEU A 122 13.15 -0.71 1.49
CA LEU A 122 12.28 -0.60 2.67
C LEU A 122 12.22 0.85 3.17
N GLU A 123 13.36 1.50 3.37
CA GLU A 123 13.43 2.91 3.78
C GLU A 123 12.71 3.82 2.77
N ALA A 124 12.94 3.62 1.47
CA ALA A 124 12.28 4.41 0.43
C ALA A 124 10.74 4.27 0.47
N VAL A 125 10.21 3.09 0.79
CA VAL A 125 8.76 2.89 0.97
C VAL A 125 8.25 3.62 2.21
N GLN A 126 9.00 3.63 3.31
CA GLN A 126 8.64 4.37 4.52
C GLN A 126 8.65 5.89 4.29
N GLU A 127 9.65 6.41 3.57
CA GLU A 127 9.69 7.79 3.13
C GLU A 127 8.50 8.13 2.21
N LEU A 128 8.17 7.25 1.27
CA LEU A 128 7.05 7.43 0.36
C LEU A 128 5.72 7.52 1.12
N TYR A 129 5.52 6.63 2.10
CA TYR A 129 4.36 6.65 2.98
C TYR A 129 4.26 7.98 3.75
N THR A 130 5.37 8.47 4.30
CA THR A 130 5.42 9.75 5.03
C THR A 130 5.02 10.92 4.13
N LYS A 131 5.55 10.98 2.89
CA LYS A 131 5.21 12.01 1.91
C LYS A 131 3.74 11.95 1.49
N LEU A 132 3.19 10.74 1.32
CA LEU A 132 1.78 10.53 0.97
C LEU A 132 0.86 11.05 2.08
N PHE A 133 1.17 10.77 3.34
CA PHE A 133 0.37 11.25 4.47
C PHE A 133 0.45 12.77 4.63
N ALA A 134 1.65 13.35 4.50
CA ALA A 134 1.81 14.80 4.53
C ALA A 134 0.98 15.47 3.43
N LEU A 135 1.03 14.96 2.19
CA LEU A 135 0.23 15.47 1.08
C LEU A 135 -1.28 15.35 1.34
N LYS A 136 -1.73 14.23 1.92
CA LYS A 136 -3.13 14.02 2.30
C LYS A 136 -3.59 15.06 3.34
N ASP A 137 -2.78 15.33 4.35
CA ASP A 137 -3.10 16.30 5.40
C ASP A 137 -3.16 17.73 4.84
N GLU A 138 -2.25 18.09 3.93
CA GLU A 138 -2.30 19.35 3.20
C GLU A 138 -3.58 19.48 2.37
N MET A 139 -3.99 18.41 1.68
CA MET A 139 -5.26 18.40 0.94
C MET A 139 -6.48 18.58 1.86
N LEU A 140 -6.46 17.97 3.05
CA LEU A 140 -7.54 18.14 4.04
C LEU A 140 -7.57 19.58 4.60
N ALA A 141 -6.40 20.15 4.92
CA ALA A 141 -6.28 21.52 5.38
C ALA A 141 -6.76 22.52 4.30
N LEU A 142 -6.37 22.28 3.04
CA LEU A 142 -6.81 23.08 1.91
C LEU A 142 -8.32 22.96 1.70
N LYS A 143 -8.87 21.74 1.73
CA LYS A 143 -10.31 21.48 1.64
C LYS A 143 -11.07 22.23 2.73
N ASN A 144 -10.63 22.17 3.97
CA ASN A 144 -11.27 22.87 5.09
C ASN A 144 -11.20 24.40 4.93
N THR A 145 -10.09 24.91 4.38
CA THR A 145 -9.95 26.34 4.06
C THR A 145 -10.93 26.76 2.97
N VAL A 146 -11.09 25.95 1.91
CA VAL A 146 -12.04 26.20 0.83
C VAL A 146 -13.48 26.11 1.34
N LEU A 147 -13.81 25.15 2.18
CA LEU A 147 -15.14 25.04 2.79
C LEU A 147 -15.41 26.23 3.71
N ALA A 148 -14.47 26.64 4.55
CA ALA A 148 -14.64 27.82 5.40
C ALA A 148 -14.79 29.12 4.59
N PHE A 149 -14.11 29.22 3.43
CA PHE A 149 -14.33 30.30 2.48
C PHE A 149 -15.73 30.20 1.88
N ALA A 150 -16.12 29.06 1.31
CA ALA A 150 -17.44 28.84 0.73
C ALA A 150 -18.56 29.13 1.74
N ASP A 151 -18.41 28.71 3.00
CA ASP A 151 -19.34 29.00 4.08
C ASP A 151 -19.50 30.51 4.32
N ARG A 152 -18.42 31.27 4.29
CA ARG A 152 -18.51 32.75 4.36
C ARG A 152 -19.27 33.38 3.20
N PHE A 153 -19.34 32.72 2.05
CA PHE A 153 -20.10 33.20 0.87
C PHE A 153 -21.50 32.58 0.74
N VAL A 154 -21.75 31.39 1.32
CA VAL A 154 -22.91 30.54 1.00
C VAL A 154 -23.72 30.08 2.23
N SER A 155 -23.16 30.06 3.45
CA SER A 155 -23.92 29.64 4.65
C SER A 155 -25.07 30.58 5.02
N ARG A 156 -25.15 31.73 4.36
CA ARG A 156 -26.41 32.40 4.16
C ARG A 156 -26.45 32.72 2.67
N GLU A 157 -27.55 32.40 2.02
CA GLU A 157 -28.09 33.20 0.90
C GLU A 157 -27.58 34.64 1.04
N ILE A 158 -27.18 35.32 -0.03
CA ILE A 158 -26.86 36.75 0.08
C ILE A 158 -28.18 37.47 0.45
N VAL A 159 -28.52 37.46 1.74
CA VAL A 159 -29.69 38.12 2.32
C VAL A 159 -29.23 39.55 2.57
N ALA A 160 -29.25 40.35 1.51
CA ALA A 160 -29.17 41.78 1.66
C ALA A 160 -30.49 42.26 2.25
N THR A 161 -30.54 42.48 3.57
CA THR A 161 -31.76 42.88 4.28
C THR A 161 -32.25 44.30 3.94
N GLU A 162 -31.42 45.13 3.29
CA GLU A 162 -31.76 46.52 2.96
C GLU A 162 -31.28 46.95 1.56
N LYS A 163 -29.97 46.86 1.29
CA LYS A 163 -29.38 47.29 0.01
C LYS A 163 -28.09 46.56 -0.33
N ILE A 164 -27.86 46.30 -1.61
CA ILE A 164 -26.62 45.76 -2.17
C ILE A 164 -25.79 46.91 -2.72
N CYS A 165 -24.53 47.02 -2.33
CA CYS A 165 -23.65 48.11 -2.77
C CYS A 165 -22.39 47.60 -3.50
N ILE A 166 -21.97 48.33 -4.52
CA ILE A 166 -20.66 48.19 -5.19
C ILE A 166 -20.01 49.59 -5.18
N GLY A 167 -18.97 49.77 -4.36
CA GLY A 167 -18.35 51.08 -4.15
C GLY A 167 -19.29 52.07 -3.47
N ALA A 168 -19.51 53.24 -4.07
CA ALA A 168 -20.43 54.26 -3.57
C ALA A 168 -21.89 54.08 -4.04
N THR A 169 -22.15 53.08 -4.89
CA THR A 169 -23.48 52.85 -5.48
C THR A 169 -24.19 51.74 -4.72
N CYS A 170 -25.44 51.98 -4.30
CA CYS A 170 -26.26 51.02 -3.57
C CYS A 170 -27.64 50.88 -4.22
N MET A 171 -28.21 49.67 -4.19
CA MET A 171 -29.55 49.36 -4.68
C MET A 171 -30.37 48.67 -3.58
N ASN A 172 -31.59 49.14 -3.33
CA ASN A 172 -32.53 48.48 -2.42
C ASN A 172 -33.31 47.34 -3.10
N GLU A 173 -34.10 46.60 -2.32
CA GLU A 173 -34.89 45.46 -2.79
C GLU A 173 -35.78 45.80 -4.01
N GLN A 174 -36.50 46.94 -3.97
CA GLN A 174 -37.37 47.33 -5.08
C GLN A 174 -36.57 47.68 -6.35
N GLN A 175 -35.47 48.41 -6.20
CA GLN A 175 -34.58 48.74 -7.32
C GLN A 175 -33.97 47.47 -7.95
N LEU A 176 -33.74 46.44 -7.14
CA LEU A 176 -33.26 45.15 -7.61
C LEU A 176 -34.37 44.39 -8.35
N ILE A 177 -35.59 44.37 -7.82
CA ILE A 177 -36.76 43.76 -8.48
C ILE A 177 -37.04 44.43 -9.83
N ASP A 178 -37.05 45.76 -9.88
CA ASP A 178 -37.31 46.52 -11.10
C ASP A 178 -36.24 46.25 -12.17
N LEU A 179 -34.97 46.12 -11.76
CA LEU A 179 -33.87 45.74 -12.64
C LEU A 179 -34.07 44.32 -13.20
N LEU A 180 -34.44 43.35 -12.35
CA LEU A 180 -34.70 41.97 -12.75
C LEU A 180 -35.93 41.85 -13.67
N ALA A 181 -36.95 42.68 -13.46
CA ALA A 181 -38.12 42.77 -14.32
C ALA A 181 -37.77 43.39 -15.69
N SER A 182 -36.93 44.42 -15.74
CA SER A 182 -36.51 45.07 -16.99
C SER A 182 -35.60 44.19 -17.86
N THR A 183 -34.92 43.22 -17.24
CA THR A 183 -34.02 42.25 -17.91
C THR A 183 -34.75 40.97 -18.33
N GLY A 184 -36.01 40.79 -17.93
CA GLY A 184 -36.87 39.68 -18.35
C GLY A 184 -36.56 38.33 -17.67
N VAL A 185 -35.84 38.33 -16.54
CA VAL A 185 -35.31 37.09 -15.92
C VAL A 185 -36.28 36.45 -14.91
N VAL A 186 -37.31 37.16 -14.42
CA VAL A 186 -38.19 36.65 -13.38
C VAL A 186 -39.68 36.73 -13.77
N THR A 187 -40.28 35.60 -14.12
CA THR A 187 -41.73 35.42 -14.21
C THR A 187 -42.23 34.79 -12.91
N TYR A 188 -42.76 35.60 -11.98
CA TYR A 188 -43.51 35.07 -10.85
C TYR A 188 -44.89 34.61 -11.32
N ALA A 189 -45.15 33.30 -11.23
CA ALA A 189 -46.49 32.75 -11.36
C ALA A 189 -47.28 33.02 -10.06
N GLN A 190 -48.29 33.88 -10.13
CA GLN A 190 -49.32 34.00 -9.10
C GLN A 190 -50.60 33.29 -9.56
N THR A 191 -51.06 32.33 -8.77
CA THR A 191 -52.48 31.94 -8.68
C THR A 191 -52.71 31.55 -7.21
N MET A 192 -53.22 32.48 -6.39
CA MET A 192 -54.64 32.79 -6.16
C MET A 192 -55.28 31.79 -5.18
N GLU A 193 -55.22 32.16 -3.91
CA GLU A 193 -56.01 31.64 -2.79
C GLU A 193 -57.51 31.92 -3.02
N GLN A 194 -58.38 30.92 -2.81
CA GLN A 194 -59.82 31.09 -2.59
C GLN A 194 -60.22 30.21 -1.38
N PRO A 195 -61.05 30.68 -0.43
CA PRO A 195 -61.26 29.98 0.84
C PRO A 195 -62.65 29.31 1.00
N ILE A 196 -62.75 28.52 2.09
CA ILE A 196 -63.90 27.99 2.90
C ILE A 196 -64.78 26.86 2.28
N PRO A 197 -65.40 25.91 3.05
CA PRO A 197 -65.44 25.66 4.52
C PRO A 197 -65.33 24.20 5.03
N SER A 198 -65.29 24.09 6.36
CA SER A 198 -65.08 22.96 7.29
C SER A 198 -66.14 21.83 7.31
N GLU A 199 -65.63 20.58 7.35
CA GLU A 199 -65.96 19.35 8.13
C GLU A 199 -67.43 18.94 8.46
N PRO A 200 -67.73 17.62 8.52
CA PRO A 200 -67.32 16.80 9.68
C PRO A 200 -66.88 15.34 9.39
N ALA A 201 -66.23 14.78 10.42
CA ALA A 201 -65.76 13.40 10.57
C ALA A 201 -66.88 12.33 10.48
N ASP A 202 -66.53 11.12 9.99
CA ASP A 202 -66.31 9.92 10.83
C ASP A 202 -66.08 8.63 10.00
N SER A 203 -65.27 7.74 10.60
CA SER A 203 -65.26 6.26 10.58
C SER A 203 -64.96 5.38 9.34
N THR A 204 -63.75 4.79 9.41
CA THR A 204 -63.42 3.33 9.37
C THR A 204 -63.29 2.50 8.06
N ALA A 205 -62.24 1.65 8.11
CA ALA A 205 -62.09 0.28 7.60
C ALA A 205 -61.45 0.00 6.21
N THR A 206 -60.20 -0.49 6.27
CA THR A 206 -59.65 -1.74 5.69
C THR A 206 -60.30 -2.33 4.43
N SER A 207 -59.50 -2.50 3.35
CA SER A 207 -59.12 -3.79 2.73
C SER A 207 -58.62 -3.64 1.28
N SER A 208 -57.51 -4.32 0.96
CA SER A 208 -57.14 -4.82 -0.40
C SER A 208 -58.23 -5.80 -0.92
N PRO A 209 -58.28 -6.27 -2.20
CA PRO A 209 -57.17 -6.47 -3.15
C PRO A 209 -57.48 -6.34 -4.68
N ALA A 210 -56.38 -6.46 -5.44
CA ALA A 210 -56.14 -7.15 -6.74
C ALA A 210 -57.13 -7.14 -7.93
N SER A 211 -56.47 -7.13 -9.11
CA SER A 211 -56.85 -7.74 -10.41
C SER A 211 -57.94 -6.99 -11.21
N ASP A 212 -58.01 -6.98 -12.54
CA ASP A 212 -57.33 -7.70 -13.62
C ASP A 212 -57.74 -7.00 -14.95
N GLY A 213 -57.10 -7.36 -16.06
CA GLY A 213 -57.78 -7.41 -17.37
C GLY A 213 -57.58 -6.21 -18.31
N THR A 214 -56.64 -6.20 -19.27
CA THR A 214 -56.47 -7.06 -20.46
C THR A 214 -57.03 -6.42 -21.75
N SER A 215 -56.24 -6.62 -22.81
CA SER A 215 -56.58 -6.67 -24.25
C SER A 215 -56.08 -5.48 -25.07
N GLY A 216 -55.30 -5.66 -26.13
CA GLY A 216 -54.82 -6.91 -26.72
C GLY A 216 -54.18 -6.70 -28.09
N ALA A 217 -53.40 -7.72 -28.48
CA ALA A 217 -53.11 -8.24 -29.83
C ALA A 217 -52.34 -7.33 -30.84
N GLY A 218 -51.37 -7.83 -31.62
CA GLY A 218 -50.87 -9.19 -31.85
C GLY A 218 -49.40 -9.20 -32.31
N ASP A 219 -48.68 -10.30 -32.04
CA ASP A 219 -48.30 -11.37 -33.00
C ASP A 219 -47.30 -10.89 -34.08
N VAL A 220 -46.08 -11.45 -34.24
CA VAL A 220 -45.72 -12.88 -34.41
C VAL A 220 -44.22 -13.12 -34.06
N ALA A 221 -44.00 -14.23 -33.34
CA ALA A 221 -42.92 -15.24 -33.30
C ALA A 221 -41.56 -14.98 -34.03
N THR A 222 -40.39 -15.37 -33.49
CA THR A 222 -39.98 -16.76 -33.16
C THR A 222 -38.59 -16.77 -32.49
N THR A 223 -38.50 -17.41 -31.30
CA THR A 223 -37.40 -18.19 -30.65
C THR A 223 -35.96 -17.63 -30.62
N THR A 224 -35.16 -17.68 -29.55
CA THR A 224 -35.19 -18.36 -28.23
C THR A 224 -33.98 -17.83 -27.43
N GLU A 225 -34.21 -17.60 -26.13
CA GLU A 225 -33.35 -17.76 -24.92
C GLU A 225 -31.80 -17.63 -24.99
N SER A 226 -31.09 -17.07 -24.00
CA SER A 226 -31.43 -16.96 -22.57
C SER A 226 -30.69 -15.82 -21.85
N VAL A 227 -31.48 -15.09 -21.07
CA VAL A 227 -31.29 -14.38 -19.79
C VAL A 227 -29.87 -14.04 -19.30
N VAL A 228 -29.65 -12.72 -19.21
CA VAL A 228 -28.75 -12.06 -18.27
C VAL A 228 -29.64 -11.43 -17.19
N GLU A 229 -29.41 -11.72 -15.92
CA GLU A 229 -29.86 -10.86 -14.81
C GLU A 229 -28.74 -10.67 -13.79
N GLU A 230 -28.48 -9.40 -13.48
CA GLU A 230 -27.79 -8.95 -12.28
C GLU A 230 -28.69 -9.15 -11.05
N PRO A 231 -28.11 -9.30 -9.85
CA PRO A 231 -28.81 -8.89 -8.65
C PRO A 231 -28.12 -7.74 -7.89
N VAL A 232 -29.02 -6.86 -7.49
CA VAL A 232 -28.96 -5.69 -6.62
C VAL A 232 -28.35 -5.99 -5.24
N ALA A 233 -27.65 -5.00 -4.68
CA ALA A 233 -27.08 -4.98 -3.34
C ALA A 233 -28.13 -5.02 -2.20
N SER A 234 -27.83 -5.74 -1.12
CA SER A 234 -28.47 -5.56 0.19
C SER A 234 -27.50 -5.86 1.33
N SER A 235 -27.32 -4.82 2.15
CA SER A 235 -26.68 -4.72 3.47
C SER A 235 -26.77 -5.96 4.38
N THR A 236 -25.62 -6.45 4.83
CA THR A 236 -25.43 -7.02 6.17
C THR A 236 -24.01 -6.70 6.68
N GLU A 237 -23.93 -6.07 7.85
CA GLU A 237 -22.70 -5.78 8.59
C GLU A 237 -22.06 -7.09 9.11
N PRO A 238 -20.72 -7.24 9.12
CA PRO A 238 -20.08 -8.38 9.76
C PRO A 238 -20.00 -8.19 11.29
N VAL A 239 -20.60 -9.12 12.01
CA VAL A 239 -20.42 -9.33 13.45
C VAL A 239 -18.97 -9.75 13.70
N VAL A 240 -18.29 -9.01 14.58
CA VAL A 240 -16.97 -9.34 15.13
C VAL A 240 -17.16 -10.46 16.15
N GLU A 241 -16.69 -11.68 15.85
CA GLU A 241 -16.49 -12.71 16.88
C GLU A 241 -15.13 -12.49 17.56
N GLU A 242 -15.15 -12.39 18.89
CA GLU A 242 -13.95 -12.38 19.73
C GLU A 242 -13.28 -13.77 19.73
N PRO A 243 -11.93 -13.86 19.69
CA PRO A 243 -11.26 -15.15 19.79
C PRO A 243 -11.36 -15.71 21.22
N VAL A 244 -11.91 -16.91 21.34
CA VAL A 244 -11.90 -17.73 22.56
C VAL A 244 -10.45 -18.11 22.88
N VAL A 245 -9.97 -17.69 24.04
CA VAL A 245 -8.66 -18.07 24.58
C VAL A 245 -8.76 -19.49 25.14
N GLU A 246 -8.21 -20.48 24.43
CA GLU A 246 -7.95 -21.80 25.00
C GLU A 246 -6.75 -21.71 25.95
N VAL A 247 -6.99 -21.96 27.24
CA VAL A 247 -5.95 -22.09 28.25
C VAL A 247 -5.28 -23.45 28.10
N VAL A 248 -4.17 -23.50 27.38
CA VAL A 248 -3.28 -24.66 27.36
C VAL A 248 -2.47 -24.65 28.66
N SER A 249 -2.69 -25.66 29.49
CA SER A 249 -1.91 -25.92 30.70
C SER A 249 -0.44 -26.18 30.39
N GLU A 250 0.44 -25.45 31.07
CA GLU A 250 1.90 -25.51 30.99
C GLU A 250 2.44 -26.94 31.25
N PRO A 251 3.36 -27.49 30.42
CA PRO A 251 4.02 -28.75 30.73
C PRO A 251 5.02 -28.57 31.88
N ALA A 252 5.06 -29.55 32.79
CA ALA A 252 5.96 -29.55 33.95
C ALA A 252 7.44 -29.41 33.55
N PRO A 253 8.27 -28.69 34.34
CA PRO A 253 9.69 -28.51 34.03
C PRO A 253 10.46 -29.85 34.10
N GLU A 254 11.35 -30.07 33.13
CA GLU A 254 12.25 -31.21 33.08
C GLU A 254 13.17 -31.28 34.31
N PRO A 255 13.49 -32.48 34.83
CA PRO A 255 14.44 -32.64 35.93
C PRO A 255 15.85 -32.21 35.51
N ALA A 256 16.54 -31.50 36.41
CA ALA A 256 17.90 -31.03 36.22
C ALA A 256 18.89 -32.17 35.89
N PRO A 257 19.89 -31.94 35.02
CA PRO A 257 20.89 -32.95 34.69
C PRO A 257 21.75 -33.32 35.90
N GLU A 258 22.01 -34.62 36.07
CA GLU A 258 22.90 -35.15 37.10
C GLU A 258 24.33 -34.60 36.97
N PRO A 259 25.03 -34.32 38.10
CA PRO A 259 26.40 -33.83 38.04
C PRO A 259 27.34 -34.89 37.47
N THR A 260 28.12 -34.50 36.47
CA THR A 260 29.15 -35.32 35.82
C THR A 260 30.24 -35.70 36.84
N PRO A 261 30.71 -36.97 36.88
CA PRO A 261 31.77 -37.36 37.81
C PRO A 261 33.09 -36.68 37.45
N THR A 262 33.65 -35.95 38.41
CA THR A 262 34.97 -35.30 38.31
C THR A 262 36.07 -36.34 38.17
N GLU A 263 36.82 -36.27 37.07
CA GLU A 263 38.02 -37.07 36.82
C GLU A 263 39.12 -36.74 37.85
N PRO A 264 39.80 -37.73 38.46
CA PRO A 264 40.83 -37.46 39.45
C PRO A 264 42.07 -36.85 38.81
N ALA A 265 42.54 -35.73 39.39
CA ALA A 265 43.76 -35.04 39.01
C ALA A 265 44.98 -36.00 39.03
N GLY A 266 45.72 -36.03 37.92
CA GLY A 266 46.94 -36.81 37.79
C GLY A 266 48.02 -36.40 38.79
N GLU A 267 48.69 -37.40 39.36
CA GLU A 267 49.90 -37.25 40.16
C GLU A 267 51.04 -36.60 39.35
N PRO A 268 51.89 -35.76 39.97
CA PRO A 268 53.06 -35.22 39.30
C PRO A 268 54.15 -36.28 39.14
N VAL A 269 54.57 -36.50 37.90
CA VAL A 269 55.76 -37.30 37.55
C VAL A 269 57.00 -36.66 38.17
N ALA A 270 57.70 -37.41 39.02
CA ALA A 270 58.99 -37.05 39.57
C ALA A 270 60.05 -37.01 38.46
N VAL A 271 60.69 -35.85 38.29
CA VAL A 271 61.93 -35.71 37.52
C VAL A 271 63.08 -36.11 38.45
N THR A 272 63.72 -37.23 38.16
CA THR A 272 65.03 -37.60 38.72
C THR A 272 66.11 -37.39 37.66
N GLN A 273 67.26 -36.94 38.14
CA GLN A 273 68.47 -36.50 37.44
C GLN A 273 69.04 -37.48 36.40
#